data_AF-A0A354GWR6-F1
#
_entry.id   AF-A0A354GWR6-F1
#
_cell.length_a   1.000
_cell.length_b   1.000
_cell.length_c   1.000
_cell.angle_alpha   90.00
_cell.angle_beta   90.00
_cell.angle_gamma   90.00
#
_symmetry.space_group_name_H-M   'P 1'
#
loop_
_entity.id
_entity.type
_entity.pdbx_description
1 polymer ?
#
loop_
_entity_poly.entity_id
_entity_poly.type
_entity_poly.pdbx_seq_one_letter_code
_entity_poly.pdbx_strand_id
1 'polypeptide(L)'
;MLGARTPSFSICFGLLLLTGGYLGAAEIPDLGKIERRIVKEPAYKAEQPLYGLYVFGPEAKARVWAIFDKSRPDATDYDILYFDRNADGDLTAPEDRIAGKIAEGRVTFDIGSFTDPLTKQKHTEMSITRHGGDAPRVSFRMKWCDKVMIHGGYAPTVGPYTQFATTPAKAPVLWPGADGPLSFQFWQVKPLTIGEADDVRIFLGHQGHGRNTFCALPDTFLPETVPVLATLLYTDKDGKERRAQAELRERC
;
A
#
# COMPACT_ATOMS: atom_id res chain seq x y z
N MET A 1 -59.82 -34.25 53.87
CA MET A 1 -59.10 -34.56 52.62
C MET A 1 -58.81 -33.25 51.90
N LEU A 2 -57.67 -32.63 52.19
CA LEU A 2 -57.21 -31.40 51.53
C LEU A 2 -56.25 -31.79 50.39
N GLY A 3 -56.55 -31.35 49.18
CA GLY A 3 -55.73 -31.58 47.98
C GLY A 3 -54.54 -30.62 47.93
N ALA A 4 -53.34 -31.18 47.81
CA ALA A 4 -52.11 -30.43 47.54
C ALA A 4 -51.96 -30.22 46.02
N ARG A 5 -51.78 -28.97 45.60
CA ARG A 5 -51.46 -28.58 44.22
C ARG A 5 -49.94 -28.54 44.05
N THR A 6 -49.41 -29.24 43.05
CA THR A 6 -48.03 -29.15 42.58
C THR A 6 -47.83 -27.88 41.73
N PRO A 7 -46.73 -27.13 41.88
CA PRO A 7 -46.42 -26.01 41.00
C PRO A 7 -45.82 -26.51 39.66
N SER A 8 -46.32 -25.96 38.56
CA SER A 8 -45.83 -26.21 37.21
C SER A 8 -44.70 -25.21 36.89
N PHE A 9 -43.49 -25.70 36.65
CA PHE A 9 -42.36 -24.89 36.14
C PHE A 9 -42.42 -24.85 34.61
N SER A 10 -42.83 -23.72 34.04
CA SER A 10 -42.66 -23.44 32.60
C SER A 10 -41.22 -23.06 32.31
N ILE A 11 -40.50 -23.94 31.61
CA ILE A 11 -39.19 -23.66 31.01
C ILE A 11 -39.45 -22.94 29.69
N CYS A 12 -39.26 -21.62 29.66
CA CYS A 12 -39.23 -20.85 28.42
C CYS A 12 -37.93 -21.18 27.66
N PHE A 13 -38.02 -21.97 26.60
CA PHE A 13 -36.98 -22.06 25.58
C PHE A 13 -36.93 -20.73 24.80
N GLY A 14 -36.05 -19.83 25.21
CA GLY A 14 -35.71 -18.64 24.44
C GLY A 14 -34.85 -19.05 23.24
N LEU A 15 -35.42 -19.05 22.04
CA LEU A 15 -34.68 -19.19 20.79
C LEU A 15 -33.88 -17.90 20.56
N LEU A 16 -32.60 -17.90 20.94
CA LEU A 16 -31.67 -16.82 20.61
C LEU A 16 -31.31 -16.93 19.12
N LEU A 17 -32.02 -16.19 18.28
CA LEU A 17 -31.65 -15.98 16.88
C LEU A 17 -30.40 -15.10 16.85
N LEU A 18 -29.23 -15.73 16.80
CA LEU A 18 -27.99 -15.08 16.37
C LEU A 18 -28.15 -14.73 14.89
N THR A 19 -28.59 -13.51 14.61
CA THR A 19 -28.44 -12.91 13.29
C THR A 19 -26.94 -12.73 13.07
N GLY A 20 -26.31 -13.74 12.46
CA GLY A 20 -24.98 -13.62 11.88
C GLY A 20 -25.02 -12.54 10.82
N GLY A 21 -24.81 -11.29 11.23
CA GLY A 21 -24.52 -10.21 10.31
C GLY A 21 -23.28 -10.62 9.55
N TYR A 22 -23.46 -10.99 8.28
CA TYR A 22 -22.40 -10.85 7.30
C TYR A 22 -21.99 -9.38 7.37
N LEU A 23 -20.93 -9.08 8.13
CA LEU A 23 -20.13 -7.89 7.87
C LEU A 23 -19.72 -8.03 6.41
N GLY A 24 -20.44 -7.33 5.53
CA GLY A 24 -20.16 -7.34 4.10
C GLY A 24 -18.68 -7.03 3.93
N ALA A 25 -17.99 -7.81 3.09
CA ALA A 25 -16.62 -7.50 2.72
C ALA A 25 -16.59 -6.03 2.33
N ALA A 26 -15.81 -5.22 3.06
CA ALA A 26 -15.72 -3.80 2.80
C ALA A 26 -15.32 -3.63 1.33
N GLU A 27 -16.10 -2.85 0.59
CA GLU A 27 -15.86 -2.62 -0.83
C GLU A 27 -14.48 -1.98 -0.98
N ILE A 28 -13.63 -2.56 -1.84
CA ILE A 28 -12.30 -2.02 -2.11
C ILE A 28 -12.49 -0.64 -2.76
N PRO A 29 -11.94 0.45 -2.19
CA PRO A 29 -12.12 1.79 -2.73
C PRO A 29 -11.51 1.90 -4.13
N ASP A 30 -12.20 2.61 -5.02
CA ASP A 30 -11.68 2.95 -6.34
C ASP A 30 -10.62 4.05 -6.21
N LEU A 31 -9.36 3.62 -6.10
CA LEU A 31 -8.21 4.51 -5.95
C LEU A 31 -8.01 5.46 -7.14
N GLY A 32 -8.60 5.18 -8.31
CA GLY A 32 -8.58 6.08 -9.45
C GLY A 32 -9.41 7.35 -9.22
N LYS A 33 -10.48 7.23 -8.43
CA LYS A 33 -11.45 8.29 -8.12
C LYS A 33 -11.10 9.11 -6.87
N ILE A 34 -9.95 8.85 -6.23
CA ILE A 34 -9.48 9.65 -5.10
C ILE A 34 -9.33 11.11 -5.55
N GLU A 35 -9.98 12.01 -4.81
CA GLU A 35 -9.87 13.45 -5.03
C GLU A 35 -8.43 13.90 -4.71
N ARG A 36 -7.78 14.49 -5.71
CA ARG A 36 -6.40 14.97 -5.68
C ARG A 36 -6.35 16.49 -5.47
N ARG A 37 -6.99 16.96 -4.39
CA ARG A 37 -6.98 18.37 -4.01
C ARG A 37 -5.81 18.66 -3.06
N ILE A 38 -5.06 19.72 -3.36
CA ILE A 38 -4.12 20.36 -2.45
C ILE A 38 -4.75 21.68 -2.02
N VAL A 39 -4.82 21.94 -0.72
CA VAL A 39 -5.43 23.15 -0.17
C VAL A 39 -4.47 24.33 -0.32
N LYS A 40 -3.19 24.11 -0.01
CA LYS A 40 -2.17 25.15 -0.07
C LYS A 40 -0.79 24.56 -0.34
N GLU A 41 -0.12 25.11 -1.34
CA GLU A 41 1.23 24.71 -1.74
C GLU A 41 2.27 25.72 -1.21
N PRO A 42 3.47 25.26 -0.80
CA PRO A 42 4.61 26.15 -0.56
C PRO A 42 5.11 26.76 -1.88
N ALA A 43 5.92 27.81 -1.77
CA ALA A 43 6.61 28.39 -2.92
C ALA A 43 7.81 27.51 -3.32
N TYR A 44 7.56 26.53 -4.19
CA TYR A 44 8.55 25.57 -4.66
C TYR A 44 9.76 26.25 -5.31
N LYS A 45 10.93 25.61 -5.23
CA LYS A 45 12.15 26.06 -5.92
C LYS A 45 12.39 25.32 -7.22
N ALA A 46 11.90 24.09 -7.35
CA ALA A 46 11.88 23.37 -8.60
C ALA A 46 10.90 24.04 -9.57
N GLU A 47 11.31 24.19 -10.82
CA GLU A 47 10.40 24.58 -11.92
C GLU A 47 9.27 23.55 -12.08
N GLN A 48 9.56 22.29 -11.79
CA GLN A 48 8.63 21.18 -11.87
C GLN A 48 8.68 20.33 -10.60
N PRO A 49 7.90 20.63 -9.56
CA PRO A 49 7.75 19.74 -8.40
C PRO A 49 7.16 18.38 -8.83
N LEU A 50 7.44 17.33 -8.05
CA LEU A 50 6.98 15.96 -8.33
C LEU A 50 6.04 15.47 -7.23
N TYR A 51 4.86 15.02 -7.63
CA TYR A 51 3.73 14.74 -6.77
C TYR A 51 3.47 13.23 -6.66
N GLY A 52 3.35 12.75 -5.42
CA GLY A 52 2.81 11.44 -5.07
C GLY A 52 1.77 11.59 -3.96
N LEU A 53 0.83 10.65 -3.90
CA LEU A 53 -0.22 10.62 -2.89
C LEU A 53 -0.20 9.29 -2.15
N TYR A 54 -0.10 9.34 -0.83
CA TYR A 54 -0.29 8.19 0.04
C TYR A 54 -1.69 8.25 0.62
N VAL A 55 -2.42 7.14 0.60
CA VAL A 55 -3.72 7.04 1.24
C VAL A 55 -3.67 6.05 2.39
N PHE A 56 -4.40 6.33 3.46
CA PHE A 56 -4.43 5.51 4.67
C PHE A 56 -5.87 5.20 5.09
N GLY A 57 -6.00 4.13 5.88
CA GLY A 57 -7.27 3.57 6.35
C GLY A 57 -7.95 2.65 5.32
N PRO A 58 -8.94 1.85 5.75
CA PRO A 58 -9.63 0.85 4.92
C PRO A 58 -10.43 1.45 3.76
N GLU A 59 -10.83 2.72 3.87
CA GLU A 59 -11.55 3.45 2.82
C GLU A 59 -10.66 4.41 2.02
N ALA A 60 -9.33 4.40 2.24
CA ALA A 60 -8.38 5.30 1.58
C ALA A 60 -8.71 6.81 1.71
N LYS A 61 -9.34 7.22 2.82
CA LYS A 61 -9.84 8.60 3.03
C LYS A 61 -8.78 9.57 3.56
N ALA A 62 -7.82 9.09 4.34
CA ALA A 62 -6.72 9.92 4.81
C ALA A 62 -5.72 10.08 3.66
N ARG A 63 -5.64 11.29 3.10
CA ARG A 63 -4.87 11.61 1.89
C ARG A 63 -3.64 12.43 2.28
N VAL A 64 -2.46 11.85 2.14
CA VAL A 64 -1.20 12.42 2.56
C VAL A 64 -0.35 12.69 1.33
N TRP A 65 -0.20 13.96 1.00
CA TRP A 65 0.66 14.40 -0.09
C TRP A 65 2.13 14.21 0.23
N ALA A 66 2.89 13.75 -0.76
CA ALA A 66 4.34 13.69 -0.75
C ALA A 66 4.84 14.39 -2.02
N ILE A 67 5.48 15.55 -1.85
CA ILE A 67 5.90 16.40 -2.97
C ILE A 67 7.40 16.64 -2.90
N PHE A 68 8.11 16.22 -3.94
CA PHE A 68 9.51 16.53 -4.08
C PHE A 68 9.72 17.92 -4.65
N ASP A 69 10.64 18.63 -4.02
CA ASP A 69 11.13 19.94 -4.42
C ASP A 69 12.67 19.99 -4.32
N LYS A 70 13.23 21.13 -4.69
CA LYS A 70 14.64 21.45 -4.54
C LYS A 70 14.85 22.46 -3.41
N SER A 71 16.01 22.42 -2.76
CA SER A 71 16.41 23.40 -1.77
C SER A 71 16.72 24.77 -2.41
N ARG A 72 17.13 24.75 -3.68
CA ARG A 72 17.43 25.92 -4.52
C ARG A 72 17.16 25.59 -5.99
N PRO A 73 16.85 26.57 -6.86
CA PRO A 73 16.48 26.32 -8.25
C PRO A 73 17.52 25.53 -9.06
N ASP A 74 18.80 25.77 -8.79
CA ASP A 74 19.97 25.17 -9.45
C ASP A 74 20.40 23.83 -8.84
N ALA A 75 19.73 23.32 -7.81
CA ALA A 75 20.07 22.01 -7.24
C ALA A 75 19.89 20.90 -8.28
N THR A 76 20.86 19.99 -8.35
CA THR A 76 20.81 18.83 -9.27
C THR A 76 19.70 17.87 -8.87
N ASP A 77 19.55 17.62 -7.57
CA ASP A 77 18.59 16.67 -7.02
C ASP A 77 17.40 17.35 -6.37
N TYR A 78 16.28 16.64 -6.36
CA TYR A 78 15.18 16.93 -5.46
C TYR A 78 15.58 16.49 -4.05
N ASP A 79 16.13 17.43 -3.28
CA ASP A 79 16.66 17.25 -1.94
C ASP A 79 15.70 17.70 -0.83
N ILE A 80 14.49 18.14 -1.20
CA ILE A 80 13.40 18.49 -0.28
C ILE A 80 12.18 17.63 -0.55
N LEU A 81 11.54 17.15 0.51
CA LEU A 81 10.23 16.51 0.50
C LEU A 81 9.29 17.35 1.36
N TYR A 82 8.15 17.74 0.80
CA TYR A 82 6.99 18.20 1.56
C TYR A 82 6.07 17.01 1.79
N PHE A 83 5.84 16.64 3.04
CA PHE A 83 5.03 15.49 3.43
C PHE A 83 3.90 15.95 4.36
N ASP A 84 2.64 15.83 3.90
CA ASP A 84 1.42 16.29 4.57
C ASP A 84 1.11 15.43 5.81
N ARG A 85 1.74 15.76 6.95
CA ARG A 85 1.67 14.90 8.15
C ARG A 85 0.28 14.82 8.77
N ASN A 86 -0.60 15.79 8.47
CA ASN A 86 -1.93 15.91 9.07
C ASN A 86 -3.08 15.65 8.07
N ALA A 87 -2.75 15.30 6.82
CA ALA A 87 -3.68 14.97 5.74
C ALA A 87 -4.72 16.07 5.45
N ASP A 88 -4.37 17.34 5.65
CA ASP A 88 -5.26 18.47 5.40
C ASP A 88 -5.03 19.15 4.04
N GLY A 89 -3.96 18.79 3.33
CA GLY A 89 -3.57 19.35 2.04
C GLY A 89 -2.92 20.73 2.10
N ASP A 90 -2.60 21.28 3.28
CA ASP A 90 -1.76 22.46 3.47
C ASP A 90 -0.32 22.05 3.75
N LEU A 91 0.55 22.17 2.74
CA LEU A 91 1.95 21.76 2.82
C LEU A 91 2.90 22.90 3.24
N THR A 92 2.36 23.95 3.87
CA THR A 92 3.14 25.14 4.25
C THR A 92 3.63 25.10 5.70
N ALA A 93 3.24 24.08 6.47
CA ALA A 93 3.70 23.91 7.83
C ALA A 93 5.21 23.56 7.85
N PRO A 94 6.01 24.12 8.78
CA PRO A 94 7.44 23.84 8.85
C PRO A 94 7.78 22.34 8.99
N GLU A 95 6.95 21.58 9.70
CA GLU A 95 7.10 20.15 9.96
C GLU A 95 6.88 19.24 8.74
N ASP A 96 6.21 19.75 7.71
CA ASP A 96 5.99 19.02 6.46
C ASP A 96 7.26 19.06 5.59
N ARG A 97 8.11 20.06 5.77
CA ARG A 97 9.33 20.24 4.99
C ARG A 97 10.48 19.41 5.57
N ILE A 98 10.89 18.38 4.84
CA ILE A 98 11.93 17.43 5.22
C ILE A 98 13.11 17.56 4.25
N ALA A 99 14.31 17.79 4.80
CA ALA A 99 15.55 17.74 4.04
C ALA A 99 16.01 16.29 3.84
N GLY A 100 16.37 15.94 2.61
CA GLY A 100 16.84 14.62 2.24
C GLY A 100 18.32 14.39 2.55
N LYS A 101 18.68 13.14 2.84
CA LYS A 101 20.06 12.66 2.94
C LYS A 101 20.49 12.12 1.59
N ILE A 102 21.50 12.75 1.00
CA ILE A 102 22.05 12.35 -0.31
C ILE A 102 23.17 11.33 -0.10
N ALA A 103 23.04 10.15 -0.71
CA ALA A 103 24.06 9.12 -0.70
C ALA A 103 23.91 8.19 -1.91
N GLU A 104 25.02 7.81 -2.54
CA GLU A 104 25.07 6.77 -3.59
C GLU A 104 24.03 6.96 -4.73
N GLY A 105 23.85 8.20 -5.18
CA GLY A 105 22.88 8.52 -6.24
C GLY A 105 21.42 8.39 -5.80
N ARG A 106 21.14 8.48 -4.49
CA ARG A 106 19.81 8.44 -3.90
C ARG A 106 19.64 9.60 -2.92
N VAL A 107 18.40 10.01 -2.72
CA VAL A 107 17.98 10.94 -1.69
C VAL A 107 16.95 10.26 -0.81
N THR A 108 17.26 10.09 0.48
CA THR A 108 16.37 9.47 1.46
C THR A 108 15.82 10.51 2.42
N PHE A 109 14.51 10.51 2.59
CA PHE A 109 13.77 11.39 3.49
C PHE A 109 13.28 10.58 4.68
N ASP A 110 13.86 10.82 5.85
CA ASP A 110 13.46 10.17 7.10
C ASP A 110 12.24 10.92 7.67
N ILE A 111 11.04 10.34 7.48
CA ILE A 111 9.78 10.93 7.96
C ILE A 111 9.56 10.57 9.44
N GLY A 112 10.02 9.38 9.84
CA GLY A 112 9.98 8.91 11.21
C GLY A 112 8.61 8.33 11.56
N SER A 113 7.95 8.92 12.56
CA SER A 113 6.59 8.53 12.93
C SER A 113 5.56 9.35 12.16
N PHE A 114 4.46 8.68 11.79
CA PHE A 114 3.27 9.27 11.20
C PHE A 114 2.05 8.68 11.92
N THR A 115 1.10 9.52 12.30
CA THR A 115 -0.16 9.07 12.88
C THR A 115 -1.26 9.41 11.90
N ASP A 116 -1.97 8.39 11.42
CA ASP A 116 -3.12 8.59 10.54
C ASP A 116 -4.14 9.51 11.25
N PRO A 117 -4.42 10.71 10.70
CA PRO A 117 -5.31 11.68 11.32
C PRO A 117 -6.74 11.16 11.49
N LEU A 118 -7.16 10.23 10.62
CA LEU A 118 -8.51 9.67 10.61
C LEU A 118 -8.62 8.49 11.57
N THR A 119 -7.75 7.48 11.43
CA THR A 119 -7.84 6.24 12.23
C THR A 119 -7.10 6.32 13.57
N LYS A 120 -6.28 7.36 13.78
CA LYS A 120 -5.34 7.51 14.91
C LYS A 120 -4.30 6.40 15.01
N GLN A 121 -4.18 5.59 13.96
CA GLN A 121 -3.19 4.53 13.90
C GLN A 121 -1.80 5.13 13.74
N LYS A 122 -0.86 4.67 14.58
CA LYS A 122 0.53 5.11 14.52
C LYS A 122 1.33 4.17 13.61
N HIS A 123 2.07 4.78 12.70
CA HIS A 123 3.07 4.13 11.84
C HIS A 123 4.44 4.71 12.17
N THR A 124 5.48 3.89 12.07
CA THR A 124 6.84 4.24 12.48
C THR A 124 7.83 3.87 11.38
N GLU A 125 9.08 4.30 11.55
CA GLU A 125 10.18 3.96 10.63
C GLU A 125 9.87 4.31 9.16
N MET A 126 9.03 5.33 8.93
CA MET A 126 8.65 5.75 7.60
C MET A 126 9.80 6.50 6.94
N SER A 127 10.14 6.08 5.73
CA SER A 127 11.02 6.84 4.85
C SER A 127 10.61 6.70 3.39
N ILE A 128 10.88 7.75 2.62
CA ILE A 128 10.73 7.77 1.17
C ILE A 128 12.12 7.96 0.58
N THR A 129 12.46 7.16 -0.42
CA THR A 129 13.74 7.26 -1.13
C THR A 129 13.48 7.54 -2.60
N ARG A 130 14.04 8.65 -3.08
CA ARG A 130 14.16 8.94 -4.51
C ARG A 130 15.50 8.40 -4.99
N HIS A 131 15.48 7.59 -6.04
CA HIS A 131 16.69 7.16 -6.74
C HIS A 131 16.95 8.12 -7.90
N GLY A 132 18.21 8.50 -8.10
CA GLY A 132 18.63 9.38 -9.20
C GLY A 132 18.44 8.76 -10.59
N GLY A 133 18.86 9.50 -11.61
CA GLY A 133 18.63 9.18 -13.03
C GLY A 133 17.48 9.98 -13.65
N ASP A 134 17.26 9.79 -14.95
CA ASP A 134 16.36 10.63 -15.77
C ASP A 134 14.88 10.50 -15.38
N ALA A 135 14.50 9.37 -14.78
CA ALA A 135 13.16 9.15 -14.27
C ALA A 135 13.16 9.18 -12.72
N PRO A 136 12.22 9.91 -12.07
CA PRO A 136 12.13 9.94 -10.62
C PRO A 136 11.60 8.61 -10.11
N ARG A 137 12.50 7.70 -9.74
CA ARG A 137 12.15 6.38 -9.19
C ARG A 137 11.99 6.51 -7.68
N VAL A 138 10.85 6.10 -7.15
CA VAL A 138 10.49 6.33 -5.75
C VAL A 138 10.11 5.03 -5.09
N SER A 139 10.84 4.66 -4.05
CA SER A 139 10.48 3.59 -3.14
C SER A 139 10.14 4.17 -1.78
N PHE A 140 9.30 3.48 -1.01
CA PHE A 140 9.10 3.81 0.40
C PHE A 140 9.23 2.56 1.26
N ARG A 141 9.45 2.79 2.56
CA ARG A 141 9.24 1.79 3.59
C ARG A 141 8.52 2.42 4.77
N MET A 142 7.80 1.61 5.53
CA MET A 142 7.10 2.05 6.73
C MET A 142 6.77 0.84 7.59
N LYS A 143 6.95 0.96 8.90
CA LYS A 143 6.42 -0.01 9.85
C LYS A 143 4.97 0.32 10.15
N TRP A 144 4.09 -0.38 9.46
CA TRP A 144 2.64 -0.26 9.57
C TRP A 144 2.14 -0.74 10.93
N CYS A 145 1.31 0.09 11.58
CA CYS A 145 0.85 -0.10 12.96
C CYS A 145 1.97 -0.31 13.99
N ASP A 146 3.20 0.14 13.71
CA ASP A 146 4.40 -0.19 14.50
C ASP A 146 4.69 -1.71 14.62
N LYS A 147 4.15 -2.51 13.69
CA LYS A 147 4.22 -3.98 13.71
C LYS A 147 4.85 -4.57 12.46
N VAL A 148 4.36 -4.20 11.28
CA VAL A 148 4.70 -4.88 10.01
C VAL A 148 5.48 -3.94 9.10
N MET A 149 6.68 -4.33 8.68
CA MET A 149 7.46 -3.51 7.74
C MET A 149 6.91 -3.68 6.32
N ILE A 150 6.31 -2.62 5.79
CA ILE A 150 5.79 -2.56 4.42
C ILE A 150 6.81 -1.83 3.55
N HIS A 151 7.04 -2.37 2.36
CA HIS A 151 7.82 -1.72 1.32
C HIS A 151 6.93 -1.43 0.14
N GLY A 152 7.21 -0.39 -0.64
CA GLY A 152 6.46 -0.23 -1.86
C GLY A 152 7.04 0.68 -2.91
N GLY A 153 6.23 0.81 -3.95
CA GLY A 153 6.62 1.35 -5.24
C GLY A 153 7.13 0.28 -6.20
N TYR A 154 6.71 -0.98 -6.03
CA TYR A 154 7.16 -2.08 -6.89
C TYR A 154 6.43 -2.13 -8.23
N ALA A 155 7.21 -2.42 -9.29
CA ALA A 155 6.71 -2.73 -10.62
C ALA A 155 6.47 -4.23 -10.80
N PRO A 156 5.47 -4.65 -11.61
CA PRO A 156 5.20 -6.06 -11.89
C PRO A 156 6.29 -6.72 -12.77
N THR A 157 6.97 -5.90 -13.57
CA THR A 157 8.03 -6.30 -14.50
C THR A 157 9.34 -5.61 -14.13
N VAL A 158 10.44 -6.02 -14.75
CA VAL A 158 11.71 -5.30 -14.63
C VAL A 158 11.49 -3.85 -15.08
N GLY A 159 11.65 -2.92 -14.17
CA GLY A 159 11.27 -1.54 -14.41
C GLY A 159 11.57 -0.64 -13.22
N PRO A 160 11.36 0.67 -13.41
CA PRO A 160 11.56 1.63 -12.34
C PRO A 160 10.59 1.37 -11.18
N TYR A 161 10.93 1.80 -9.98
CA TYR A 161 9.94 1.96 -8.90
C TYR A 161 8.83 2.97 -9.31
N THR A 162 7.90 3.29 -8.41
CA THR A 162 6.89 4.36 -8.62
C THR A 162 7.53 5.61 -9.23
N GLN A 163 6.81 6.24 -10.15
CA GLN A 163 7.17 7.54 -10.70
C GLN A 163 6.21 8.62 -10.22
N PHE A 164 6.70 9.57 -9.44
CA PHE A 164 5.91 10.73 -9.05
C PHE A 164 5.64 11.60 -10.28
N ALA A 165 4.44 12.16 -10.34
CA ALA A 165 3.98 12.89 -11.51
C ALA A 165 4.32 14.38 -11.41
N THR A 166 4.31 15.09 -12.53
CA THR A 166 4.64 16.52 -12.58
C THR A 166 3.44 17.43 -12.30
N THR A 167 2.29 16.85 -11.96
CA THR A 167 1.04 17.57 -11.64
C THR A 167 0.25 16.79 -10.60
N PRO A 168 -0.47 17.45 -9.68
CA PRO A 168 -1.30 16.76 -8.67
C PRO A 168 -2.28 15.76 -9.29
N ALA A 169 -2.97 16.13 -10.37
CA ALA A 169 -4.00 15.30 -11.00
C ALA A 169 -3.50 13.95 -11.54
N LYS A 170 -2.20 13.86 -11.87
CA LYS A 170 -1.56 12.64 -12.38
C LYS A 170 -0.78 11.88 -11.31
N ALA A 171 -0.77 12.37 -10.07
CA ALA A 171 0.00 11.77 -8.99
C ALA A 171 -0.40 10.29 -8.79
N PRO A 172 0.57 9.37 -8.73
CA PRO A 172 0.30 7.98 -8.34
C PRO A 172 -0.24 7.96 -6.91
N VAL A 173 -1.13 7.01 -6.66
CA VAL A 173 -1.70 6.74 -5.34
C VAL A 173 -1.10 5.46 -4.81
N LEU A 174 -0.41 5.55 -3.67
CA LEU A 174 0.09 4.39 -2.93
C LEU A 174 -0.82 4.16 -1.72
N TRP A 175 -1.18 2.90 -1.47
CA TRP A 175 -2.04 2.52 -0.36
C TRP A 175 -1.30 1.56 0.58
N PRO A 176 -0.39 2.06 1.43
CA PRO A 176 0.40 1.23 2.33
C PRO A 176 -0.44 0.66 3.47
N GLY A 177 -0.51 -0.68 3.57
CA GLY A 177 -1.10 -1.37 4.71
C GLY A 177 -2.59 -1.07 4.88
N ALA A 178 -3.40 -1.60 3.98
CA ALA A 178 -4.84 -1.55 4.16
C ALA A 178 -5.30 -2.75 5.01
N ASP A 179 -6.27 -2.53 5.90
CA ASP A 179 -7.09 -3.59 6.50
C ASP A 179 -8.01 -4.28 5.46
N GLY A 180 -7.88 -3.92 4.19
CA GLY A 180 -8.60 -4.50 3.07
C GLY A 180 -7.96 -5.80 2.54
N PRO A 181 -8.65 -6.50 1.62
CA PRO A 181 -8.18 -7.76 1.04
C PRO A 181 -6.79 -7.63 0.41
N LEU A 182 -5.96 -8.64 0.64
CA LEU A 182 -4.65 -8.73 0.03
C LEU A 182 -4.77 -9.07 -1.45
N SER A 183 -3.81 -8.56 -2.21
CA SER A 183 -3.63 -8.80 -3.64
C SER A 183 -2.23 -9.37 -3.90
N PHE A 184 -2.05 -9.95 -5.08
CA PHE A 184 -0.76 -10.43 -5.54
C PHE A 184 -0.28 -9.60 -6.73
N GLN A 185 1.03 -9.39 -6.81
CA GLN A 185 1.68 -8.84 -7.98
C GLN A 185 2.92 -9.67 -8.30
N PHE A 186 3.20 -9.88 -9.58
CA PHE A 186 4.49 -10.45 -9.97
C PHE A 186 5.66 -9.58 -9.51
N TRP A 187 6.77 -10.22 -9.18
CA TRP A 187 8.04 -9.53 -8.98
C TRP A 187 8.98 -9.85 -10.13
N GLN A 188 9.16 -8.89 -11.04
CA GLN A 188 10.11 -8.99 -12.15
C GLN A 188 9.90 -10.24 -13.02
N VAL A 189 8.65 -10.59 -13.30
CA VAL A 189 8.35 -11.77 -14.12
C VAL A 189 8.96 -11.62 -15.52
N LYS A 190 9.65 -12.68 -15.94
CA LYS A 190 10.08 -12.89 -17.32
C LYS A 190 9.11 -13.89 -17.99
N PRO A 191 9.02 -13.91 -19.33
CA PRO A 191 8.31 -14.99 -20.01
C PRO A 191 8.84 -16.35 -19.51
N LEU A 192 7.93 -17.24 -19.11
CA LEU A 192 8.28 -18.58 -18.66
C LEU A 192 8.47 -19.48 -19.89
N THR A 193 9.61 -20.16 -19.97
CA THR A 193 9.87 -21.13 -21.06
C THR A 193 9.49 -22.54 -20.61
N ILE A 194 8.73 -23.25 -21.44
CA ILE A 194 8.38 -24.66 -21.16
C ILE A 194 9.66 -25.51 -21.15
N GLY A 195 9.90 -26.21 -20.04
CA GLY A 195 11.07 -27.09 -19.86
C GLY A 195 12.29 -26.43 -19.23
N GLU A 196 12.21 -25.13 -18.92
CA GLU A 196 13.25 -24.40 -18.18
C GLU A 196 12.86 -24.23 -16.70
N ALA A 197 13.87 -24.03 -15.85
CA ALA A 197 13.72 -23.87 -14.40
C ALA A 197 13.58 -22.39 -14.00
N ASP A 198 12.62 -21.69 -14.59
CA ASP A 198 12.33 -20.31 -14.21
C ASP A 198 11.48 -20.26 -12.93
N ASP A 199 11.92 -19.45 -11.96
CA ASP A 199 11.14 -19.18 -10.75
C ASP A 199 10.06 -18.12 -11.01
N VAL A 200 8.85 -18.37 -10.52
CA VAL A 200 7.80 -17.35 -10.43
C VAL A 200 7.83 -16.73 -9.04
N ARG A 201 8.13 -15.43 -8.99
CA ARG A 201 8.09 -14.66 -7.74
C ARG A 201 6.89 -13.73 -7.74
N ILE A 202 6.21 -13.66 -6.60
CA ILE A 202 5.09 -12.76 -6.38
C ILE A 202 5.24 -12.02 -5.06
N PHE A 203 4.81 -10.78 -5.03
CA PHE A 203 4.53 -10.05 -3.81
C PHE A 203 3.11 -10.34 -3.35
N LEU A 204 2.94 -10.32 -2.03
CA LEU A 204 1.65 -10.21 -1.36
C LEU A 204 1.54 -8.78 -0.80
N GLY A 205 0.38 -8.14 -0.95
CA GLY A 205 0.18 -6.78 -0.44
C GLY A 205 -0.97 -6.04 -1.10
N HIS A 206 -0.82 -4.74 -1.33
CA HIS A 206 -1.89 -3.87 -1.81
C HIS A 206 -1.50 -3.14 -3.09
N GLN A 207 -2.40 -3.21 -4.07
CA GLN A 207 -2.28 -2.48 -5.32
C GLN A 207 -2.71 -1.02 -5.13
N GLY A 208 -1.80 -0.08 -5.40
CA GLY A 208 -2.13 1.34 -5.54
C GLY A 208 -2.75 1.67 -6.90
N HIS A 209 -2.89 2.96 -7.21
CA HIS A 209 -3.34 3.44 -8.52
C HIS A 209 -2.23 4.21 -9.25
N GLY A 210 -2.00 3.88 -10.51
CA GLY A 210 -0.90 4.42 -11.31
C GLY A 210 0.22 3.39 -11.51
N ARG A 211 1.29 3.81 -12.20
CA ARG A 211 2.39 2.90 -12.56
C ARG A 211 3.23 2.56 -11.32
N ASN A 212 3.47 1.26 -11.14
CA ASN A 212 4.44 0.70 -10.19
C ASN A 212 4.15 1.06 -8.72
N THR A 213 2.88 1.09 -8.31
CA THR A 213 2.45 1.57 -6.98
C THR A 213 2.20 0.47 -5.96
N PHE A 214 2.65 -0.76 -6.20
CA PHE A 214 2.38 -1.88 -5.30
C PHE A 214 3.13 -1.73 -3.97
N CYS A 215 2.43 -1.98 -2.88
CA CYS A 215 2.93 -1.98 -1.52
C CYS A 215 2.99 -3.43 -1.02
N ALA A 216 4.18 -4.01 -0.94
CA ALA A 216 4.42 -5.37 -0.53
C ALA A 216 4.56 -5.51 0.99
N LEU A 217 3.95 -6.56 1.52
CA LEU A 217 4.16 -7.08 2.85
C LEU A 217 5.44 -7.93 2.89
N PRO A 218 6.07 -8.10 4.07
CA PRO A 218 7.21 -8.99 4.19
C PRO A 218 6.75 -10.45 4.04
N ASP A 219 7.65 -11.30 3.58
CA ASP A 219 7.47 -12.74 3.43
C ASP A 219 7.05 -13.47 4.73
N THR A 220 7.45 -12.88 5.87
CA THR A 220 7.10 -13.29 7.24
C THR A 220 5.70 -12.84 7.70
N PHE A 221 4.94 -12.10 6.89
CA PHE A 221 3.61 -11.60 7.28
C PHE A 221 2.59 -12.72 7.50
N LEU A 222 2.53 -13.69 6.57
CA LEU A 222 1.68 -14.86 6.75
C LEU A 222 2.40 -15.87 7.65
N PRO A 223 1.70 -16.56 8.58
CA PRO A 223 2.29 -17.68 9.29
C PRO A 223 2.83 -18.74 8.30
N GLU A 224 3.91 -19.42 8.66
CA GLU A 224 4.49 -20.52 7.84
C GLU A 224 3.49 -21.66 7.61
N THR A 225 2.55 -21.84 8.55
CA THR A 225 1.49 -22.85 8.48
C THR A 225 0.35 -22.50 7.51
N VAL A 226 0.31 -21.28 6.99
CA VAL A 226 -0.70 -20.85 6.02
C VAL A 226 -0.14 -21.07 4.60
N PRO A 227 -0.66 -22.05 3.84
CA PRO A 227 -0.20 -22.28 2.48
C PRO A 227 -0.69 -21.16 1.55
N VAL A 228 0.18 -20.73 0.64
CA VAL A 228 -0.19 -19.83 -0.46
C VAL A 228 -0.37 -20.66 -1.72
N LEU A 229 -1.61 -20.76 -2.19
CA LEU A 229 -1.94 -21.51 -3.39
C LEU A 229 -2.04 -20.58 -4.60
N ALA A 230 -1.26 -20.85 -5.63
CA ALA A 230 -1.34 -20.18 -6.91
C ALA A 230 -2.04 -21.07 -7.95
N THR A 231 -2.85 -20.45 -8.79
CA THR A 231 -3.37 -21.08 -10.01
C THR A 231 -2.67 -20.45 -11.21
N LEU A 232 -1.84 -21.22 -11.92
CA LEU A 232 -1.29 -20.82 -13.20
C LEU A 232 -2.31 -21.12 -14.30
N LEU A 233 -2.66 -20.08 -15.06
CA LEU A 233 -3.46 -20.18 -16.28
C LEU A 233 -2.53 -19.92 -17.47
N TYR A 234 -2.50 -20.82 -18.43
CA TYR A 234 -1.63 -20.70 -19.61
C TYR A 234 -2.26 -21.37 -20.84
N THR A 235 -1.82 -20.96 -22.03
CA THR A 235 -2.19 -21.61 -23.29
C THR A 235 -1.11 -22.60 -23.68
N ASP A 236 -1.49 -23.85 -23.97
CA ASP A 236 -0.54 -24.85 -24.45
C ASP A 236 -0.21 -24.70 -25.95
N LYS A 237 0.68 -25.56 -26.44
CA LYS A 237 1.12 -25.56 -27.85
C LYS A 237 -0.01 -25.81 -28.87
N ASP A 238 -1.13 -26.39 -28.42
CA ASP A 238 -2.29 -26.70 -29.26
C ASP A 238 -3.34 -25.58 -29.17
N GLY A 239 -3.03 -24.46 -28.50
CA GLY A 239 -3.93 -23.32 -28.34
C GLY A 239 -4.97 -23.51 -27.25
N LYS A 240 -4.87 -24.54 -26.42
CA LYS A 240 -5.86 -24.85 -25.38
C LYS A 240 -5.48 -24.20 -24.05
N GLU A 241 -6.45 -23.57 -23.38
CA GLU A 241 -6.28 -23.09 -22.01
C GLU A 241 -6.06 -24.27 -21.05
N ARG A 242 -5.05 -24.13 -20.20
CA ARG A 242 -4.67 -25.06 -19.15
C ARG A 242 -4.65 -24.35 -17.81
N ARG A 243 -4.94 -25.14 -16.78
CA ARG A 243 -4.93 -24.72 -15.38
C ARG A 243 -4.03 -25.67 -14.61
N ALA A 244 -3.08 -25.11 -13.87
CA ALA A 244 -2.27 -25.85 -12.91
C ALA A 244 -2.35 -25.15 -11.56
N GLN A 245 -2.60 -25.91 -10.49
CA GLN A 245 -2.56 -25.39 -9.13
C GLN A 245 -1.25 -25.84 -8.48
N ALA A 246 -0.56 -24.90 -7.83
CA ALA A 246 0.67 -25.16 -7.10
C ALA A 246 0.66 -24.41 -5.78
N GLU A 247 1.36 -24.96 -4.80
CA GLU A 247 1.68 -24.26 -3.56
C GLU A 247 2.99 -23.50 -3.76
N LEU A 248 3.03 -22.24 -3.32
CA LEU A 248 4.25 -21.45 -3.28
C LEU A 248 5.00 -21.78 -1.99
N ARG A 249 6.09 -22.53 -2.12
CA ARG A 249 6.81 -23.12 -0.99
C ARG A 249 7.96 -22.28 -0.47
N GLU A 250 8.52 -21.44 -1.31
CA GLU A 250 9.64 -20.58 -0.96
C GLU A 250 9.15 -19.17 -0.65
N ARG A 251 9.72 -18.58 0.40
CA ARG A 251 9.46 -17.24 0.89
C ARG A 251 10.81 -16.51 0.90
N CYS A 252 10.86 -15.32 0.30
CA CYS A 252 12.08 -14.57 0.05
C CYS A 252 11.92 -13.08 0.36
#